data_AF-A0A8C7DYR0-F1
#
_entry.id   AF-A0A8C7DYR0-F1
#
_cell.length_a   1.000
_cell.length_b   1.000
_cell.length_c   1.000
_cell.angle_alpha   90.00
_cell.angle_beta   90.00
_cell.angle_gamma   90.00
#
_symmetry.space_group_name_H-M   'P 1'
#
loop_
_entity.id
_entity.type
_entity.pdbx_description
1 polymer ?
#
loop_
_entity_poly.entity_id
_entity_poly.type
_entity_poly.pdbx_seq_one_letter_code
_entity_poly.pdbx_strand_id
1 'polypeptide(L)'
;MNKPVYYICLCHSDNVALRGVAAQSSQFSDRNAHYAIDGNRNTNYGSCSHTAQDTNPWWRVDLLDVYNVTAVTITNRDACPERLDGAEIRIGNSLENNGINNPRCVVISHIPAGETNTFQCNEMDGRYVVVVIYVRKEYLTLCELEVYGTPAVNVALKGVASQSSLNGYGNAHNAIDGNRESNYDKRSCTHTEQETNPWWRVDLLDVTRVTAVSITNRGDGVPERLDGAEIRIGNSLENNGINNPRCDVISNIPAGKTYTFQCNAMEGRYVVVVIPGRSEWLTLCEVEVFATVKTPESSTEAPKSKRMVVRMKIQSDADLTNQAVGDQLLQQLDLSSSCM
;
A
#
# COMPACT_ATOMS: atom_id res chain seq x y z
N MET A 1 35.67 1.13 11.03
CA MET A 1 34.37 1.78 11.29
C MET A 1 33.30 0.88 10.71
N ASN A 2 32.60 0.13 11.56
CA ASN A 2 31.56 -0.81 11.13
C ASN A 2 30.30 -0.03 10.74
N LYS A 3 29.89 -0.16 9.47
CA LYS A 3 28.56 0.25 9.04
C LYS A 3 27.54 -0.78 9.56
N PRO A 4 26.35 -0.36 10.01
CA PRO A 4 25.31 -1.31 10.38
C PRO A 4 24.87 -2.08 9.13
N VAL A 5 24.84 -3.41 9.26
CA VAL A 5 24.24 -4.31 8.27
C VAL A 5 22.83 -4.61 8.77
N TYR A 6 21.82 -4.21 8.01
CA TYR A 6 20.43 -4.57 8.27
C TYR A 6 20.13 -5.91 7.59
N TYR A 7 19.55 -6.84 8.34
CA TYR A 7 19.01 -8.08 7.79
C TYR A 7 17.52 -7.86 7.51
N ILE A 8 17.12 -7.95 6.24
CA ILE A 8 15.71 -8.11 5.86
C ILE A 8 15.45 -9.61 5.90
N CYS A 9 14.66 -10.05 6.87
CA CYS A 9 14.11 -11.39 6.88
C CYS A 9 13.00 -11.45 5.83
N LEU A 10 13.25 -12.13 4.70
CA LEU A 10 12.18 -12.47 3.77
C LEU A 10 11.46 -13.69 4.36
N CYS A 11 10.53 -13.43 5.28
CA CYS A 11 9.54 -14.42 5.67
C CYS A 11 8.61 -14.68 4.48
N HIS A 12 8.02 -15.88 4.42
CA HIS A 12 6.75 -16.07 3.70
C HIS A 12 5.84 -14.87 3.99
N SER A 13 5.10 -14.37 2.99
CA SER A 13 4.24 -13.19 3.16
C SER A 13 3.42 -13.31 4.45
N ASP A 14 3.81 -12.58 5.49
CA ASP A 14 3.10 -12.58 6.76
C ASP A 14 1.75 -11.88 6.55
N ASN A 15 0.74 -12.26 7.32
CA ASN A 15 -0.52 -11.49 7.35
C ASN A 15 -0.24 -10.12 7.97
N VAL A 16 -0.12 -9.08 7.13
CA VAL A 16 0.21 -7.73 7.56
C VAL A 16 -0.96 -7.03 8.27
N ALA A 17 -2.19 -7.56 8.13
CA ALA A 17 -3.38 -7.00 8.77
C ALA A 17 -3.39 -7.18 10.30
N LEU A 18 -2.68 -8.18 10.83
CA LEU A 18 -2.61 -8.46 12.28
C LEU A 18 -2.09 -7.30 13.12
N ARG A 19 -1.32 -6.39 12.51
CA ARG A 19 -0.74 -5.21 13.16
C ARG A 19 -1.55 -3.94 12.88
N GLY A 20 -2.57 -4.04 12.06
CA GLY A 20 -3.38 -2.92 11.62
C GLY A 20 -4.42 -2.49 12.65
N VAL A 21 -5.16 -1.44 12.30
CA VAL A 21 -6.28 -0.95 13.09
C VAL A 21 -7.56 -1.06 12.26
N ALA A 22 -8.49 -1.89 12.72
CA ALA A 22 -9.76 -2.12 12.04
C ALA A 22 -10.84 -1.12 12.47
N ALA A 23 -11.70 -0.75 11.53
CA ALA A 23 -12.89 0.05 11.74
C ALA A 23 -14.03 -0.45 10.84
N GLN A 24 -15.27 -0.18 11.21
CA GLN A 24 -16.44 -0.54 10.41
C GLN A 24 -17.53 0.53 10.51
N SER A 25 -18.40 0.55 9.50
CA SER A 25 -19.52 1.49 9.35
C SER A 25 -20.39 1.66 10.60
N SER A 26 -20.75 0.55 11.24
CA SER A 26 -21.47 0.53 12.51
C SER A 26 -21.16 -0.76 13.26
N GLN A 27 -21.51 -0.81 14.54
CA GLN A 27 -21.34 -2.02 15.35
C GLN A 27 -22.69 -2.62 15.72
N PHE A 28 -22.87 -3.92 15.44
CA PHE A 28 -24.00 -4.67 15.96
C PHE A 28 -23.61 -5.38 17.24
N SER A 29 -24.31 -5.06 18.34
CA SER A 29 -24.03 -5.61 19.66
C SER A 29 -22.57 -5.35 20.08
N ASP A 30 -21.83 -6.38 20.51
CA ASP A 30 -20.44 -6.35 20.92
C ASP A 30 -19.45 -6.81 19.82
N ARG A 31 -19.92 -6.99 18.58
CA ARG A 31 -19.13 -7.49 17.44
C ARG A 31 -18.35 -6.38 16.74
N ASN A 32 -17.23 -5.97 17.34
CA ASN A 32 -16.38 -4.91 16.82
C ASN A 32 -15.59 -5.32 15.56
N ALA A 33 -14.95 -4.34 14.91
CA ALA A 33 -14.19 -4.56 13.68
C ALA A 33 -12.91 -5.39 13.85
N HIS A 34 -12.30 -5.39 15.04
CA HIS A 34 -11.03 -6.06 15.31
C HIS A 34 -11.13 -7.59 15.15
N TYR A 35 -12.29 -8.17 15.40
CA TYR A 35 -12.50 -9.62 15.24
C TYR A 35 -12.15 -10.15 13.84
N ALA A 36 -12.09 -9.30 12.81
CA ALA A 36 -11.69 -9.73 11.48
C ALA A 36 -10.18 -9.67 11.22
N ILE A 37 -9.35 -9.28 12.19
CA ILE A 37 -7.87 -9.24 12.04
C ILE A 37 -7.18 -9.76 13.30
N ASP A 38 -7.85 -10.61 14.07
CA ASP A 38 -7.33 -11.10 15.34
C ASP A 38 -6.51 -12.40 15.19
N GLY A 39 -6.39 -12.92 13.97
CA GLY A 39 -5.68 -14.15 13.64
C GLY A 39 -6.51 -15.42 13.83
N ASN A 40 -7.83 -15.31 14.03
CA ASN A 40 -8.70 -16.45 14.33
C ASN A 40 -9.80 -16.64 13.27
N ARG A 41 -9.61 -17.60 12.38
CA ARG A 41 -10.60 -18.00 11.36
C ARG A 41 -11.83 -18.75 11.89
N ASN A 42 -12.15 -18.68 13.18
CA ASN A 42 -13.35 -19.33 13.69
C ASN A 42 -14.61 -18.70 13.08
N THR A 43 -15.40 -19.52 12.40
CA THR A 43 -16.54 -19.07 11.58
C THR A 43 -17.82 -18.87 12.38
N ASN A 44 -17.81 -19.22 13.67
CA ASN A 44 -18.91 -18.96 14.58
C ASN A 44 -19.03 -17.46 14.81
N TYR A 45 -20.27 -16.95 14.75
CA TYR A 45 -20.62 -15.54 14.99
C TYR A 45 -19.87 -14.86 16.15
N GLY A 46 -19.61 -15.57 17.25
CA GLY A 46 -18.88 -15.04 18.41
C GLY A 46 -17.41 -14.66 18.16
N SER A 47 -16.86 -15.01 17.01
CA SER A 47 -15.49 -14.69 16.58
C SER A 47 -15.45 -13.77 15.36
N CYS A 48 -16.60 -13.27 14.88
CA CYS A 48 -16.67 -12.47 13.67
C CYS A 48 -17.01 -11.00 13.97
N SER A 49 -16.51 -10.10 13.12
CA SER A 49 -16.99 -8.72 13.06
C SER A 49 -18.41 -8.68 12.50
N HIS A 50 -19.23 -7.69 12.90
CA HIS A 50 -20.60 -7.57 12.40
C HIS A 50 -21.11 -6.12 12.47
N THR A 51 -21.54 -5.59 11.33
CA THR A 51 -22.20 -4.28 11.27
C THR A 51 -23.67 -4.37 11.66
N ALA A 52 -24.31 -3.25 11.99
CA ALA A 52 -25.77 -3.19 11.94
C ALA A 52 -26.26 -3.30 10.47
N GLN A 53 -27.58 -3.28 10.27
CA GLN A 53 -28.14 -3.28 8.93
C GLN A 53 -28.05 -1.88 8.33
N ASP A 54 -26.95 -1.61 7.63
CA ASP A 54 -26.66 -0.29 7.07
C ASP A 54 -26.90 -0.26 5.58
N THR A 55 -27.11 0.93 5.03
CA THR A 55 -27.02 1.12 3.58
C THR A 55 -25.55 1.27 3.22
N ASN A 56 -25.06 0.42 2.32
CA ASN A 56 -23.65 0.33 1.95
C ASN A 56 -22.69 0.05 3.13
N PRO A 57 -22.88 -1.05 3.89
CA PRO A 57 -22.00 -1.35 5.02
C PRO A 57 -20.56 -1.57 4.53
N TRP A 58 -19.61 -1.11 5.33
CA TRP A 58 -18.19 -1.25 5.06
C TRP A 58 -17.40 -1.65 6.31
N TRP A 59 -16.29 -2.33 6.07
CA TRP A 59 -15.23 -2.66 7.03
C TRP A 59 -13.89 -2.26 6.42
N ARG A 60 -12.94 -1.79 7.24
CA ARG A 60 -11.61 -1.35 6.80
C ARG A 60 -10.55 -1.76 7.80
N VAL A 61 -9.36 -2.10 7.31
CA VAL A 61 -8.11 -2.07 8.08
C VAL A 61 -7.17 -0.96 7.60
N ASP A 62 -6.61 -0.21 8.53
CA ASP A 62 -5.42 0.64 8.32
C ASP A 62 -4.18 -0.20 8.62
N LEU A 63 -3.37 -0.49 7.59
CA LEU A 63 -2.12 -1.27 7.69
C LEU A 63 -0.96 -0.48 8.30
N LEU A 64 -1.18 0.78 8.66
CA LEU A 64 -0.24 1.74 9.25
C LEU A 64 0.87 2.23 8.32
N ASP A 65 1.18 1.48 7.27
CA ASP A 65 2.12 1.85 6.21
C ASP A 65 1.57 1.40 4.85
N VAL A 66 2.21 1.83 3.76
CA VAL A 66 1.85 1.42 2.40
C VAL A 66 2.46 0.05 2.10
N TYR A 67 1.62 -0.90 1.68
CA TYR A 67 2.04 -2.23 1.27
C TYR A 67 1.75 -2.45 -0.21
N ASN A 68 2.65 -3.16 -0.86
CA ASN A 68 2.38 -3.80 -2.14
C ASN A 68 1.58 -5.09 -1.86
N VAL A 69 0.26 -5.02 -2.01
CA VAL A 69 -0.67 -6.09 -1.63
C VAL A 69 -0.77 -7.11 -2.75
N THR A 70 -0.30 -8.32 -2.51
CA THR A 70 -0.36 -9.43 -3.46
C THR A 70 -1.69 -10.16 -3.38
N ALA A 71 -2.20 -10.40 -2.17
CA ALA A 71 -3.45 -11.11 -1.95
C ALA A 71 -4.20 -10.65 -0.70
N VAL A 72 -5.52 -10.83 -0.73
CA VAL A 72 -6.40 -10.66 0.42
C VAL A 72 -7.19 -11.95 0.60
N THR A 73 -7.19 -12.50 1.81
CA THR A 73 -7.95 -13.69 2.17
C THR A 73 -9.12 -13.30 3.07
N ILE A 74 -10.31 -13.84 2.82
CA ILE A 74 -11.50 -13.60 3.64
C ILE A 74 -12.11 -14.93 4.08
N THR A 75 -12.39 -15.04 5.37
CA THR A 75 -13.16 -16.13 5.97
C THR A 75 -14.59 -15.66 6.20
N ASN A 76 -15.55 -16.34 5.56
CA ASN A 76 -16.97 -16.03 5.69
C ASN A 76 -17.58 -16.76 6.91
N ARG A 77 -18.72 -16.27 7.37
CA ARG A 77 -19.47 -16.88 8.47
C ARG A 77 -20.06 -18.23 8.07
N ASP A 78 -20.22 -19.13 9.04
CA ASP A 78 -20.90 -20.42 8.90
C ASP A 78 -22.43 -20.34 8.66
N ALA A 79 -23.00 -19.14 8.67
CA ALA A 79 -24.43 -18.90 8.46
C ALA A 79 -24.67 -17.57 7.72
N CYS A 80 -25.70 -17.55 6.87
CA CYS A 80 -26.04 -16.43 5.97
C CYS A 80 -24.87 -16.00 5.04
N PRO A 81 -24.13 -16.95 4.41
CA PRO A 81 -22.96 -16.62 3.61
C PRO A 81 -23.24 -15.67 2.44
N GLU A 82 -24.46 -15.73 1.89
CA GLU A 82 -24.91 -14.93 0.76
C GLU A 82 -24.92 -13.41 1.01
N ARG A 83 -24.86 -12.99 2.29
CA ARG A 83 -24.82 -11.56 2.63
C ARG A 83 -23.59 -10.85 2.08
N LEU A 84 -22.47 -11.56 1.96
CA LEU A 84 -21.22 -11.02 1.42
C LEU A 84 -21.20 -10.97 -0.12
N ASP A 85 -22.19 -11.55 -0.80
CA ASP A 85 -22.21 -11.65 -2.26
C ASP A 85 -22.27 -10.26 -2.90
N GLY A 86 -21.37 -10.02 -3.85
CA GLY A 86 -21.21 -8.74 -4.53
C GLY A 86 -20.45 -7.69 -3.72
N ALA A 87 -19.90 -8.02 -2.55
CA ALA A 87 -18.98 -7.13 -1.84
C ALA A 87 -17.72 -6.87 -2.66
N GLU A 88 -17.12 -5.70 -2.51
CA GLU A 88 -15.88 -5.31 -3.17
C GLU A 88 -14.73 -5.17 -2.18
N ILE A 89 -13.56 -5.68 -2.55
CA ILE A 89 -12.29 -5.36 -1.88
C ILE A 89 -11.66 -4.18 -2.60
N ARG A 90 -11.29 -3.14 -1.86
CA ARG A 90 -10.67 -1.91 -2.36
C ARG A 90 -9.39 -1.60 -1.62
N ILE A 91 -8.36 -1.16 -2.33
CA ILE A 91 -7.00 -0.99 -1.80
C ILE A 91 -6.43 0.34 -2.29
N GLY A 92 -5.89 1.15 -1.38
CA GLY A 92 -5.20 2.41 -1.72
C GLY A 92 -4.82 3.25 -0.50
N ASN A 93 -4.35 4.48 -0.71
CA ASN A 93 -3.88 5.37 0.35
C ASN A 93 -4.87 6.48 0.74
N SER A 94 -6.04 6.57 0.12
CA SER A 94 -7.05 7.56 0.46
C SER A 94 -7.95 7.07 1.58
N LEU A 95 -8.24 7.94 2.55
CA LEU A 95 -9.26 7.72 3.58
C LEU A 95 -10.59 8.44 3.26
N GLU A 96 -10.69 9.09 2.11
CA GLU A 96 -11.93 9.73 1.68
C GLU A 96 -13.06 8.69 1.57
N ASN A 97 -14.25 9.07 2.03
CA ASN A 97 -15.40 8.17 2.11
C ASN A 97 -15.00 6.82 2.77
N ASN A 98 -14.23 6.90 3.86
CA ASN A 98 -13.70 5.73 4.58
C ASN A 98 -12.79 4.81 3.76
N GLY A 99 -12.23 5.29 2.65
CA GLY A 99 -11.39 4.52 1.72
C GLY A 99 -12.18 3.73 0.66
N ILE A 100 -13.50 3.91 0.61
CA ILE A 100 -14.40 3.25 -0.36
C ILE A 100 -14.10 3.72 -1.79
N ASN A 101 -13.55 4.91 -1.97
CA ASN A 101 -13.22 5.44 -3.29
C ASN A 101 -11.88 4.90 -3.85
N ASN A 102 -11.12 4.14 -3.05
CA ASN A 102 -9.87 3.53 -3.53
C ASN A 102 -10.14 2.55 -4.70
N PRO A 103 -9.14 2.30 -5.56
CA PRO A 103 -9.24 1.32 -6.63
C PRO A 103 -9.72 -0.04 -6.14
N ARG A 104 -10.57 -0.68 -6.96
CA ARG A 104 -11.14 -2.00 -6.68
C ARG A 104 -10.13 -3.08 -7.04
N CYS A 105 -9.80 -3.94 -6.07
CA CYS A 105 -9.06 -5.18 -6.31
C CYS A 105 -9.97 -6.23 -6.97
N VAL A 106 -11.08 -6.58 -6.31
CA VAL A 106 -11.97 -7.66 -6.78
C VAL A 106 -13.41 -7.45 -6.31
N VAL A 107 -14.34 -8.13 -6.99
CA VAL A 107 -15.73 -8.33 -6.53
C VAL A 107 -15.87 -9.76 -6.05
N ILE A 108 -16.30 -9.93 -4.82
CA ILE A 108 -16.57 -11.23 -4.22
C ILE A 108 -17.88 -11.74 -4.79
N SER A 109 -17.83 -12.75 -5.66
CA SER A 109 -19.04 -13.34 -6.22
C SER A 109 -19.82 -14.13 -5.17
N HIS A 110 -19.15 -15.06 -4.49
CA HIS A 110 -19.67 -15.86 -3.40
C HIS A 110 -18.54 -16.50 -2.59
N ILE A 111 -18.70 -16.62 -1.27
CA ILE A 111 -17.86 -17.46 -0.41
C ILE A 111 -18.81 -18.36 0.38
N PRO A 112 -18.73 -19.70 0.26
CA PRO A 112 -19.64 -20.60 0.97
C PRO A 112 -19.56 -20.46 2.49
N ALA A 113 -20.56 -21.00 3.20
CA ALA A 113 -20.64 -20.95 4.65
C ALA A 113 -19.38 -21.53 5.32
N GLY A 114 -18.71 -20.70 6.13
CA GLY A 114 -17.51 -21.08 6.87
C GLY A 114 -16.25 -21.27 6.04
N GLU A 115 -16.31 -21.00 4.73
CA GLU A 115 -15.16 -21.16 3.85
C GLU A 115 -14.26 -19.93 3.85
N THR A 116 -13.01 -20.17 3.45
CA THR A 116 -11.99 -19.14 3.30
C THR A 116 -11.56 -19.05 1.84
N ASN A 117 -11.69 -17.86 1.24
CA ASN A 117 -11.25 -17.62 -0.13
C ASN A 117 -10.13 -16.58 -0.17
N THR A 118 -9.14 -16.83 -1.02
CA THR A 118 -8.03 -15.92 -1.30
C THR A 118 -8.20 -15.26 -2.65
N PHE A 119 -8.07 -13.94 -2.69
CA PHE A 119 -8.19 -13.12 -3.88
C PHE A 119 -6.84 -12.48 -4.21
N GLN A 120 -6.41 -12.62 -5.47
CA GLN A 120 -5.20 -11.97 -5.96
C GLN A 120 -5.49 -10.50 -6.27
N CYS A 121 -4.67 -9.60 -5.74
CA CYS A 121 -4.81 -8.16 -5.90
C CYS A 121 -3.71 -7.52 -6.76
N ASN A 122 -3.03 -8.32 -7.59
CA ASN A 122 -2.09 -7.85 -8.63
C ASN A 122 -1.08 -6.79 -8.14
N GLU A 123 -0.52 -6.99 -6.95
CA GLU A 123 0.52 -6.09 -6.41
C GLU A 123 0.03 -4.62 -6.28
N MET A 124 -1.24 -4.42 -5.91
CA MET A 124 -1.79 -3.09 -5.67
C MET A 124 -1.14 -2.43 -4.46
N ASP A 125 -0.61 -1.22 -4.63
CA ASP A 125 -0.06 -0.44 -3.52
C ASP A 125 -1.18 0.23 -2.72
N GLY A 126 -1.20 0.02 -1.41
CA GLY A 126 -2.15 0.68 -0.51
C GLY A 126 -1.89 0.47 0.98
N ARG A 127 -2.29 1.47 1.76
CA ARG A 127 -2.32 1.45 3.23
C ARG A 127 -3.67 1.00 3.79
N TYR A 128 -4.75 1.28 3.08
CA TYR A 128 -6.10 0.95 3.51
C TYR A 128 -6.64 -0.20 2.65
N VAL A 129 -7.15 -1.24 3.30
CA VAL A 129 -7.92 -2.31 2.66
C VAL A 129 -9.36 -2.23 3.16
N VAL A 130 -10.31 -2.08 2.25
CA VAL A 130 -11.72 -1.87 2.54
C VAL A 130 -12.55 -2.98 1.91
N VAL A 131 -13.46 -3.57 2.68
CA VAL A 131 -14.53 -4.44 2.17
C VAL A 131 -15.83 -3.66 2.27
N VAL A 132 -16.53 -3.48 1.14
CA VAL A 132 -17.76 -2.69 1.08
C VAL A 132 -18.82 -3.41 0.25
N ILE A 133 -20.06 -3.42 0.72
CA ILE A 133 -21.23 -3.83 -0.06
C ILE A 133 -21.88 -2.55 -0.59
N TYR A 134 -22.20 -2.50 -1.88
CA TYR A 134 -22.88 -1.34 -2.48
C TYR A 134 -24.37 -1.58 -2.71
N VAL A 135 -25.09 -0.47 -2.90
CA VAL A 135 -26.46 -0.36 -3.43
C VAL A 135 -27.57 -0.87 -2.51
N ARG A 136 -27.28 -1.77 -1.56
CA ARG A 136 -28.30 -2.39 -0.71
C ARG A 136 -28.10 -2.17 0.79
N LYS A 137 -29.19 -2.34 1.54
CA LYS A 137 -29.17 -2.49 2.99
C LYS A 137 -28.76 -3.92 3.34
N GLU A 138 -27.68 -4.07 4.10
CA GLU A 138 -27.14 -5.38 4.42
C GLU A 138 -26.38 -5.36 5.75
N TYR A 139 -26.15 -6.55 6.31
CA TYR A 139 -25.18 -6.78 7.36
C TYR A 139 -23.85 -7.24 6.76
N LEU A 140 -22.76 -6.55 7.05
CA LEU A 140 -21.42 -7.02 6.69
C LEU A 140 -20.84 -7.81 7.87
N THR A 141 -20.44 -9.05 7.61
CA THR A 141 -19.81 -9.95 8.58
C THR A 141 -18.53 -10.50 7.98
N LEU A 142 -17.42 -10.36 8.70
CA LEU A 142 -16.13 -10.95 8.34
C LEU A 142 -15.60 -11.68 9.55
N CYS A 143 -15.31 -12.98 9.42
CA CYS A 143 -14.78 -13.77 10.52
C CYS A 143 -13.26 -13.71 10.57
N GLU A 144 -12.59 -13.55 9.44
CA GLU A 144 -11.18 -13.16 9.38
C GLU A 144 -10.88 -12.53 8.02
N LEU A 145 -10.00 -11.55 8.01
CA LEU A 145 -9.44 -10.90 6.84
C LEU A 145 -7.93 -10.83 6.99
N GLU A 146 -7.24 -11.41 6.03
CA GLU A 146 -5.78 -11.45 6.01
C GLU A 146 -5.29 -10.70 4.79
N VAL A 147 -4.26 -9.88 4.97
CA VAL A 147 -3.62 -9.12 3.89
C VAL A 147 -2.20 -9.63 3.73
N TYR A 148 -1.85 -10.02 2.51
CA TYR A 148 -0.54 -10.51 2.15
C TYR A 148 0.13 -9.52 1.21
N GLY A 149 1.38 -9.19 1.49
CA GLY A 149 2.13 -8.22 0.73
C GLY A 149 3.48 -7.93 1.34
N THR A 150 4.22 -7.04 0.70
CA THR A 150 5.49 -6.52 1.24
C THR A 150 5.39 -5.00 1.41
N PRO A 151 6.13 -4.39 2.35
CA PRO A 151 6.17 -2.93 2.47
C PRO A 151 6.55 -2.30 1.13
N ALA A 152 5.76 -1.33 0.67
CA ALA A 152 6.02 -0.63 -0.57
C ALA A 152 7.17 0.38 -0.36
N VAL A 153 8.06 0.48 -1.34
CA VAL A 153 9.23 1.38 -1.26
C VAL A 153 8.97 2.64 -2.06
N ASN A 154 8.92 3.80 -1.39
CA ASN A 154 8.91 5.10 -2.05
C ASN A 154 10.31 5.42 -2.62
N VAL A 155 10.49 5.21 -3.93
CA VAL A 155 11.76 5.46 -4.62
C VAL A 155 12.01 6.94 -4.90
N ALA A 156 10.98 7.80 -4.82
CA ALA A 156 11.10 9.23 -5.10
C ALA A 156 12.00 9.96 -4.09
N LEU A 157 12.10 9.47 -2.84
CA LEU A 157 12.91 10.06 -1.77
C LEU A 157 14.40 10.18 -2.11
N LYS A 158 14.88 9.37 -3.06
CA LYS A 158 16.28 9.39 -3.53
C LYS A 158 16.47 10.15 -4.83
N GLY A 159 15.36 10.58 -5.45
CA GLY A 159 15.36 11.22 -6.75
C GLY A 159 15.77 12.69 -6.69
N VAL A 160 15.85 13.30 -7.86
CA VAL A 160 16.11 14.73 -8.03
C VAL A 160 14.90 15.36 -8.70
N ALA A 161 14.23 16.25 -7.99
CA ALA A 161 13.05 16.94 -8.48
C ALA A 161 13.39 18.24 -9.23
N SER A 162 12.59 18.59 -10.23
CA SER A 162 12.65 19.84 -10.99
C SER A 162 11.23 20.26 -11.39
N GLN A 163 11.03 21.54 -11.65
CA GLN A 163 9.73 22.06 -12.09
C GLN A 163 9.91 23.20 -13.10
N SER A 164 8.85 23.56 -13.81
CA SER A 164 8.86 24.55 -14.89
C SER A 164 9.30 25.95 -14.46
N SER A 165 8.85 26.39 -13.28
CA SER A 165 9.16 27.70 -12.70
C SER A 165 9.03 27.65 -11.18
N LEU A 166 9.56 28.63 -10.44
CA LEU A 166 9.51 28.67 -8.98
C LEU A 166 8.72 29.89 -8.50
N ASN A 167 7.74 29.66 -7.63
CA ASN A 167 7.06 30.73 -6.91
C ASN A 167 7.28 30.59 -5.40
N GLY A 168 7.73 31.67 -4.76
CA GLY A 168 7.89 31.74 -3.31
C GLY A 168 8.88 30.70 -2.76
N TYR A 169 8.40 29.89 -1.82
CA TYR A 169 9.20 28.85 -1.14
C TYR A 169 8.93 27.43 -1.68
N GLY A 170 8.14 27.31 -2.76
CA GLY A 170 7.67 26.04 -3.31
C GLY A 170 8.68 25.33 -4.21
N ASN A 171 9.87 25.03 -3.68
CA ASN A 171 10.92 24.30 -4.40
C ASN A 171 10.45 22.91 -4.83
N ALA A 172 10.89 22.43 -5.99
CA ALA A 172 10.50 21.12 -6.53
C ALA A 172 10.78 19.95 -5.59
N HIS A 173 11.86 20.01 -4.79
CA HIS A 173 12.23 18.98 -3.83
C HIS A 173 11.18 18.75 -2.74
N ASN A 174 10.36 19.76 -2.42
CA ASN A 174 9.35 19.65 -1.37
C ASN A 174 8.35 18.53 -1.65
N ALA A 175 8.09 18.17 -2.92
CA ALA A 175 7.20 17.06 -3.26
C ALA A 175 7.83 15.66 -3.07
N ILE A 176 9.09 15.55 -2.67
CA ILE A 176 9.77 14.25 -2.43
C ILE A 176 10.56 14.29 -1.12
N ASP A 177 10.16 15.15 -0.19
CA ASP A 177 10.85 15.34 1.08
C ASP A 177 10.42 14.33 2.16
N GLY A 178 9.41 13.50 1.85
CA GLY A 178 8.85 12.50 2.76
C GLY A 178 7.82 13.05 3.73
N ASN A 179 7.33 14.28 3.51
CA ASN A 179 6.40 14.96 4.42
C ASN A 179 5.11 15.39 3.70
N ARG A 180 4.03 14.67 3.95
CA ARG A 180 2.68 14.95 3.42
C ARG A 180 1.99 16.17 4.03
N GLU A 181 2.70 17.07 4.71
CA GLU A 181 2.10 18.29 5.27
C GLU A 181 1.54 19.16 4.13
N SER A 182 0.22 19.28 4.13
CA SER A 182 -0.54 19.83 3.01
C SER A 182 -0.76 21.34 3.08
N ASN A 183 -0.45 21.98 4.22
CA ASN A 183 -0.52 23.43 4.35
C ASN A 183 0.72 24.07 3.72
N TYR A 184 0.53 24.87 2.68
CA TYR A 184 1.62 25.53 1.95
C TYR A 184 2.57 26.34 2.85
N ASP A 185 2.06 27.03 3.87
CA ASP A 185 2.86 27.85 4.78
C ASP A 185 3.79 27.03 5.68
N LYS A 186 3.56 25.71 5.76
CA LYS A 186 4.45 24.77 6.47
C LYS A 186 5.63 24.29 5.62
N ARG A 187 5.74 24.77 4.38
CA ARG A 187 6.92 24.63 3.50
C ARG A 187 7.26 23.20 3.04
N SER A 188 6.26 22.32 2.96
CA SER A 188 6.38 20.99 2.30
C SER A 188 5.65 20.88 0.96
N CYS A 189 5.12 21.98 0.42
CA CYS A 189 4.51 21.95 -0.91
C CYS A 189 5.38 22.65 -1.96
N THR A 190 5.34 22.16 -3.19
CA THR A 190 5.91 22.81 -4.38
C THR A 190 5.00 23.93 -4.87
N HIS A 191 5.51 24.85 -5.69
CA HIS A 191 4.68 25.90 -6.31
C HIS A 191 5.37 26.47 -7.54
N THR A 192 4.74 26.34 -8.70
CA THR A 192 5.17 27.03 -9.93
C THR A 192 4.64 28.46 -9.97
N GLU A 193 5.13 29.28 -10.90
CA GLU A 193 4.41 30.48 -11.31
C GLU A 193 3.12 30.11 -12.08
N GLN A 194 2.28 31.10 -12.36
CA GLN A 194 1.13 30.90 -13.25
C GLN A 194 1.63 30.87 -14.68
N GLU A 195 1.55 29.71 -15.32
CA GLU A 195 2.04 29.54 -16.69
C GLU A 195 1.23 28.49 -17.42
N THR A 196 1.36 28.42 -18.75
CA THR A 196 0.66 27.40 -19.54
C THR A 196 1.42 26.09 -19.50
N ASN A 197 0.70 24.98 -19.23
CA ASN A 197 1.29 23.65 -19.09
C ASN A 197 2.38 23.56 -18.00
N PRO A 198 2.13 24.03 -16.76
CA PRO A 198 3.11 23.91 -15.68
C PRO A 198 3.38 22.44 -15.40
N TRP A 199 4.62 22.11 -15.08
CA TRP A 199 5.04 20.73 -14.87
C TRP A 199 6.03 20.60 -13.71
N TRP A 200 5.96 19.45 -13.07
CA TRP A 200 6.92 18.97 -12.07
C TRP A 200 7.42 17.59 -12.51
N ARG A 201 8.69 17.29 -12.26
CA ARG A 201 9.31 16.02 -12.61
C ARG A 201 10.27 15.57 -11.51
N VAL A 202 10.29 14.28 -11.22
CA VAL A 202 11.39 13.62 -10.51
C VAL A 202 12.20 12.73 -11.45
N ASP A 203 13.52 12.86 -11.40
CA ASP A 203 14.48 11.89 -11.93
C ASP A 203 14.77 10.84 -10.86
N LEU A 204 14.35 9.60 -11.10
CA LEU A 204 14.54 8.46 -10.19
C LEU A 204 15.96 7.88 -10.21
N LEU A 205 16.86 8.49 -10.99
CA LEU A 205 18.28 8.16 -11.17
C LEU A 205 18.56 6.84 -11.90
N ASP A 206 17.62 5.90 -11.89
CA ASP A 206 17.67 4.66 -12.66
C ASP A 206 16.29 4.34 -13.27
N VAL A 207 16.29 3.51 -14.31
CA VAL A 207 15.06 3.01 -14.93
C VAL A 207 14.38 2.02 -13.99
N THR A 208 13.19 2.40 -13.51
CA THR A 208 12.40 1.66 -12.53
C THR A 208 11.05 1.28 -13.11
N ARG A 209 10.47 0.19 -12.57
CA ARG A 209 9.12 -0.26 -12.93
C ARG A 209 8.15 0.29 -11.90
N VAL A 210 7.57 1.43 -12.19
CA VAL A 210 6.68 2.17 -11.29
C VAL A 210 5.33 1.46 -11.21
N THR A 211 5.00 0.94 -10.04
CA THR A 211 3.75 0.23 -9.76
C THR A 211 2.62 1.20 -9.46
N ALA A 212 2.91 2.25 -8.70
CA ALA A 212 1.94 3.28 -8.36
C ALA A 212 2.60 4.63 -8.09
N VAL A 213 1.82 5.70 -8.21
CA VAL A 213 2.19 7.05 -7.78
C VAL A 213 1.12 7.55 -6.81
N SER A 214 1.53 8.01 -5.64
CA SER A 214 0.62 8.69 -4.69
C SER A 214 0.90 10.19 -4.67
N ILE A 215 -0.16 10.99 -4.71
CA ILE A 215 -0.07 12.45 -4.74
C ILE A 215 -0.87 13.03 -3.58
N THR A 216 -0.23 13.87 -2.78
CA THR A 216 -0.87 14.66 -1.73
C THR A 216 -1.13 16.07 -2.25
N ASN A 217 -2.41 16.47 -2.27
CA ASN A 217 -2.81 17.79 -2.73
C ASN A 217 -2.72 18.84 -1.62
N ARG A 218 -2.71 20.12 -1.99
CA ARG A 218 -2.73 21.26 -1.07
C ARG A 218 -3.97 21.23 -0.17
N GLY A 219 -3.80 21.53 1.11
CA GLY A 219 -4.85 21.41 2.14
C GLY A 219 -5.40 22.73 2.66
N ASP A 220 -4.66 23.83 2.54
CA ASP A 220 -5.04 25.16 3.03
C ASP A 220 -5.83 25.99 1.99
N GLY A 221 -6.08 25.46 0.79
CA GLY A 221 -6.96 26.07 -0.22
C GLY A 221 -6.69 25.59 -1.65
N VAL A 222 -7.61 25.92 -2.55
CA VAL A 222 -7.53 25.73 -4.03
C VAL A 222 -7.15 24.33 -4.53
N PRO A 223 -7.69 23.23 -3.95
CA PRO A 223 -7.37 21.87 -4.40
C PRO A 223 -7.71 21.62 -5.88
N GLU A 224 -8.72 22.33 -6.42
CA GLU A 224 -9.22 22.20 -7.80
C GLU A 224 -8.20 22.58 -8.88
N ARG A 225 -7.10 23.28 -8.52
CA ARG A 225 -6.04 23.61 -9.46
C ARG A 225 -5.40 22.37 -10.09
N LEU A 226 -5.34 21.27 -9.34
CA LEU A 226 -4.76 20.01 -9.79
C LEU A 226 -5.72 19.19 -10.68
N ASP A 227 -7.00 19.58 -10.77
CA ASP A 227 -8.00 18.84 -11.53
C ASP A 227 -7.68 18.85 -13.03
N GLY A 228 -7.58 17.66 -13.62
CA GLY A 228 -7.17 17.44 -15.00
C GLY A 228 -5.66 17.29 -15.21
N ALA A 229 -4.85 17.35 -14.15
CA ALA A 229 -3.42 17.06 -14.26
C ALA A 229 -3.17 15.60 -14.70
N GLU A 230 -2.06 15.35 -15.37
CA GLU A 230 -1.68 14.03 -15.87
C GLU A 230 -0.39 13.56 -15.22
N ILE A 231 -0.36 12.27 -14.86
CA ILE A 231 0.85 11.57 -14.40
C ILE A 231 1.44 10.83 -15.60
N ARG A 232 2.72 11.07 -15.89
CA ARG A 232 3.42 10.50 -17.05
C ARG A 232 4.72 9.87 -16.64
N ILE A 233 5.04 8.71 -17.22
CA ILE A 233 6.18 7.88 -16.82
C ILE A 233 6.92 7.41 -18.06
N GLY A 234 8.24 7.62 -18.08
CA GLY A 234 9.07 7.12 -19.18
C GLY A 234 10.53 7.54 -19.06
N ASN A 235 11.28 7.32 -20.16
CA ASN A 235 12.73 7.53 -20.22
C ASN A 235 13.13 8.76 -21.04
N SER A 236 12.19 9.43 -21.71
CA SER A 236 12.50 10.61 -22.53
C SER A 236 12.47 11.90 -21.70
N LEU A 237 13.42 12.79 -21.98
CA LEU A 237 13.41 14.19 -21.53
C LEU A 237 12.93 15.17 -22.61
N GLU A 238 12.55 14.66 -23.79
CA GLU A 238 11.94 15.50 -24.82
C GLU A 238 10.71 16.22 -24.26
N ASN A 239 10.62 17.53 -24.52
CA ASN A 239 9.59 18.39 -23.93
C ASN A 239 9.49 18.21 -22.40
N ASN A 240 10.64 18.17 -21.71
CA ASN A 240 10.76 17.93 -20.27
C ASN A 240 10.17 16.60 -19.76
N GLY A 241 9.90 15.65 -20.66
CA GLY A 241 9.27 14.37 -20.33
C GLY A 241 7.74 14.40 -20.33
N ILE A 242 7.12 15.53 -20.69
CA ILE A 242 5.66 15.69 -20.78
C ILE A 242 5.06 14.80 -21.87
N ASN A 243 5.87 14.35 -22.84
CA ASN A 243 5.40 13.45 -23.89
C ASN A 243 5.50 11.97 -23.53
N ASN A 244 6.04 11.61 -22.36
CA ASN A 244 6.10 10.22 -21.92
C ASN A 244 4.69 9.61 -21.78
N PRO A 245 4.55 8.28 -21.90
CA PRO A 245 3.28 7.58 -21.71
C PRO A 245 2.55 8.01 -20.43
N ARG A 246 1.24 8.19 -20.53
CA ARG A 246 0.39 8.58 -19.41
C ARG A 246 0.06 7.37 -18.54
N CYS A 247 0.35 7.46 -17.25
CA CYS A 247 -0.14 6.54 -16.23
C CYS A 247 -1.62 6.81 -15.95
N ASP A 248 -1.96 8.04 -15.54
CA ASP A 248 -3.33 8.38 -15.14
C ASP A 248 -3.64 9.89 -15.32
N VAL A 249 -4.92 10.24 -15.18
CA VAL A 249 -5.43 11.62 -15.13
C VAL A 249 -6.04 11.86 -13.75
N ILE A 250 -5.53 12.87 -13.06
CA ILE A 250 -6.03 13.31 -11.77
C ILE A 250 -7.35 14.03 -12.00
N SER A 251 -8.47 13.34 -11.78
CA SER A 251 -9.79 13.95 -11.94
C SER A 251 -10.07 14.97 -10.83
N ASN A 252 -9.81 14.57 -9.58
CA ASN A 252 -9.86 15.43 -8.40
C ASN A 252 -9.10 14.78 -7.24
N ILE A 253 -8.46 15.58 -6.40
CA ILE A 253 -7.96 15.15 -5.08
C ILE A 253 -8.41 16.22 -4.09
N PRO A 254 -9.23 15.92 -3.08
CA PRO A 254 -9.69 16.95 -2.15
C PRO A 254 -8.54 17.56 -1.33
N ALA A 255 -8.85 18.69 -0.70
CA ALA A 255 -7.89 19.44 0.10
C ALA A 255 -7.18 18.56 1.14
N GLY A 256 -5.85 18.51 1.04
CA GLY A 256 -4.97 17.81 1.98
C GLY A 256 -5.09 16.29 1.95
N LYS A 257 -5.71 15.71 0.91
CA LYS A 257 -5.83 14.26 0.75
C LYS A 257 -4.73 13.71 -0.15
N THR A 258 -4.45 12.43 0.07
CA THR A 258 -3.53 11.63 -0.74
C THR A 258 -4.31 10.61 -1.52
N TYR A 259 -4.08 10.57 -2.83
CA TYR A 259 -4.68 9.60 -3.74
C TYR A 259 -3.58 8.79 -4.42
N THR A 260 -3.85 7.51 -4.67
CA THR A 260 -2.91 6.57 -5.31
C THR A 260 -3.42 6.17 -6.68
N PHE A 261 -2.55 6.30 -7.67
CA PHE A 261 -2.80 5.97 -9.07
C PHE A 261 -1.97 4.75 -9.43
N GLN A 262 -2.64 3.66 -9.82
CA GLN A 262 -1.98 2.39 -10.15
C GLN A 262 -1.43 2.47 -11.58
N CYS A 263 -0.10 2.44 -11.71
CA CYS A 263 0.63 2.61 -12.96
C CYS A 263 1.10 1.28 -13.58
N ASN A 264 0.64 0.13 -13.07
CA ASN A 264 0.80 -1.18 -13.71
C ASN A 264 2.25 -1.54 -14.11
N ALA A 265 3.21 -1.22 -13.25
CA ALA A 265 4.64 -1.49 -13.45
C ALA A 265 5.23 -0.85 -14.73
N MET A 266 4.75 0.36 -15.09
CA MET A 266 5.30 1.16 -16.18
C MET A 266 6.81 1.41 -16.00
N GLU A 267 7.59 1.14 -17.03
CA GLU A 267 9.03 1.36 -17.00
C GLU A 267 9.37 2.83 -17.30
N GLY A 268 10.12 3.48 -16.41
CA GLY A 268 10.57 4.84 -16.60
C GLY A 268 11.62 5.29 -15.59
N ARG A 269 12.45 6.24 -16.01
CA ARG A 269 13.37 6.99 -15.14
C ARG A 269 12.73 8.28 -14.63
N TYR A 270 11.81 8.85 -15.39
CA TYR A 270 11.16 10.12 -15.08
C TYR A 270 9.68 9.90 -14.77
N VAL A 271 9.23 10.47 -13.66
CA VAL A 271 7.81 10.65 -13.34
C VAL A 271 7.51 12.13 -13.42
N VAL A 272 6.51 12.49 -14.24
CA VAL A 272 6.12 13.87 -14.53
C VAL A 272 4.66 14.06 -14.13
N VAL A 273 4.37 15.16 -13.44
CA VAL A 273 3.01 15.67 -13.21
C VAL A 273 2.88 16.98 -13.98
N VAL A 274 1.87 17.07 -14.85
CA VAL A 274 1.66 18.23 -15.72
C VAL A 274 0.19 18.63 -15.76
N ILE A 275 -0.12 19.93 -15.81
CA ILE A 275 -1.49 20.42 -16.03
C ILE A 275 -1.63 20.86 -17.49
N PRO A 276 -2.13 20.03 -18.42
CA PRO A 276 -2.16 20.37 -19.84
C PRO A 276 -3.29 21.34 -20.20
N GLY A 277 -3.07 22.14 -21.24
CA GLY A 277 -4.10 22.87 -21.97
C GLY A 277 -4.63 24.13 -21.30
N ARG A 278 -4.09 24.54 -20.14
CA ARG A 278 -4.47 25.80 -19.47
C ARG A 278 -3.30 26.47 -18.75
N SER A 279 -3.48 27.75 -18.47
CA SER A 279 -2.59 28.49 -17.57
C SER A 279 -3.00 28.27 -16.12
N GLU A 280 -2.09 27.76 -15.31
CA GLU A 280 -2.39 27.34 -13.94
C GLU A 280 -1.13 27.40 -13.06
N TRP A 281 -1.33 27.36 -11.73
CA TRP A 281 -0.27 27.06 -10.77
C TRP A 281 -0.25 25.57 -10.44
N LEU A 282 0.89 24.91 -10.57
CA LEU A 282 1.07 23.55 -10.09
C LEU A 282 1.63 23.54 -8.67
N THR A 283 0.88 22.94 -7.74
CA THR A 283 1.28 22.70 -6.36
C THR A 283 1.09 21.23 -6.02
N LEU A 284 2.14 20.61 -5.49
CA LEU A 284 2.16 19.22 -5.04
C LEU A 284 2.77 19.21 -3.63
N CYS A 285 2.08 18.64 -2.66
CA CYS A 285 2.58 18.58 -1.28
C CYS A 285 3.30 17.29 -0.94
N GLU A 286 3.11 16.23 -1.73
CA GLU A 286 3.98 15.06 -1.74
C GLU A 286 3.68 14.24 -2.99
N VAL A 287 4.71 13.66 -3.60
CA VAL A 287 4.66 12.71 -4.71
C VAL A 287 5.49 11.49 -4.34
N GLU A 288 4.82 10.43 -3.93
CA GLU A 288 5.45 9.16 -3.61
C GLU A 288 5.39 8.27 -4.86
N VAL A 289 6.53 7.69 -5.22
CA VAL A 289 6.63 6.78 -6.36
C VAL A 289 6.95 5.40 -5.82
N PHE A 290 6.04 4.45 -6.02
CA PHE A 290 6.23 3.06 -5.64
C PHE A 290 6.65 2.25 -6.86
N ALA A 291 7.58 1.32 -6.66
CA ALA A 291 8.12 0.51 -7.74
C ALA A 291 8.38 -0.92 -7.28
N THR A 292 8.36 -1.86 -8.22
CA THR A 292 8.82 -3.22 -7.93
C THR A 292 10.30 -3.15 -7.57
N VAL A 293 10.66 -3.61 -6.38
CA VAL A 293 12.06 -3.80 -6.04
C VAL A 293 12.58 -4.89 -6.97
N LYS A 294 13.52 -4.57 -7.87
CA LYS A 294 14.28 -5.61 -8.57
C LYS A 294 15.01 -6.38 -7.47
N THR A 295 14.48 -7.54 -7.08
CA THR A 295 15.30 -8.53 -6.39
C THR A 295 16.51 -8.78 -7.29
N PRO A 296 17.73 -8.87 -6.75
CA PRO A 296 18.93 -9.13 -7.53
C PRO A 296 18.97 -10.57 -8.08
N GLU A 297 17.91 -11.01 -8.76
CA GLU A 297 17.71 -12.33 -9.37
C GLU A 297 17.49 -12.27 -10.89
N SER A 298 17.63 -11.09 -11.52
CA SER A 298 17.56 -10.95 -12.99
C SER A 298 18.94 -10.94 -13.68
N SER A 299 20.04 -11.22 -12.96
CA SER A 299 21.28 -11.67 -13.59
C SER A 299 21.28 -13.20 -13.62
N THR A 300 21.55 -13.78 -14.78
CA THR A 300 21.56 -15.23 -15.08
C THR A 300 22.63 -16.05 -14.34
N GLU A 301 22.89 -15.77 -13.07
CA GLU A 301 23.70 -16.62 -12.21
C GLU A 301 22.81 -17.22 -11.11
N ALA A 302 22.76 -18.55 -11.04
CA ALA A 302 22.05 -19.28 -10.01
C ALA A 302 22.44 -18.76 -8.60
N PRO A 303 21.48 -18.62 -7.67
CA PRO A 303 21.78 -18.13 -6.33
C PRO A 303 22.69 -19.14 -5.63
N LYS A 304 23.96 -18.76 -5.40
CA LYS A 304 24.82 -19.49 -4.48
C LYS A 304 24.26 -19.26 -3.08
N SER A 305 23.49 -20.22 -2.57
CA SER A 305 23.09 -20.29 -1.17
C SER A 305 24.31 -20.07 -0.28
N LYS A 306 24.40 -18.90 0.36
CA LYS A 306 25.34 -18.69 1.46
C LYS A 306 24.65 -19.16 2.71
N ARG A 307 25.00 -20.38 3.13
CA ARG A 307 24.58 -20.99 4.39
C ARG A 307 25.00 -20.07 5.54
N MET A 308 24.04 -19.41 6.19
CA MET A 308 24.29 -18.59 7.38
C MET A 308 24.21 -19.49 8.61
N VAL A 309 25.36 -19.76 9.25
CA VAL A 309 25.44 -20.54 10.48
C VAL A 309 25.41 -19.58 11.66
N VAL A 310 24.28 -19.51 12.36
CA VAL A 310 24.18 -18.79 13.63
C VAL A 310 24.69 -19.71 14.74
N ARG A 311 25.85 -19.37 15.35
CA ARG A 311 26.37 -20.09 16.52
C ARG A 311 25.86 -19.43 17.79
N MET A 312 24.88 -20.03 18.45
CA MET A 312 24.43 -19.63 19.78
C MET A 312 25.15 -20.44 20.86
N LYS A 313 25.59 -19.79 21.94
CA LYS A 313 26.02 -20.48 23.16
C LYS A 313 24.81 -20.60 24.07
N ILE A 314 24.36 -21.83 24.31
CA ILE A 314 23.28 -22.13 25.24
C ILE A 314 23.94 -22.63 26.53
N GLN A 315 23.60 -22.02 27.66
CA GLN A 315 24.05 -22.47 28.97
C GLN A 315 23.00 -23.45 29.50
N SER A 316 23.28 -24.75 29.36
CA SER A 316 22.39 -25.84 29.76
C SER A 316 23.18 -26.92 30.49
N ASP A 317 22.56 -27.51 31.51
CA ASP A 317 23.08 -28.70 32.20
C ASP A 317 22.76 -30.00 31.44
N ALA A 318 22.04 -29.90 30.31
CA ALA A 318 21.66 -31.02 29.46
C ALA A 318 22.77 -31.39 28.46
N ASP A 319 22.91 -32.69 28.17
CA ASP A 319 23.87 -33.18 27.18
C ASP A 319 23.37 -32.91 25.75
N LEU A 320 23.82 -31.80 25.18
CA LEU A 320 23.49 -31.36 23.83
C LEU A 320 24.14 -32.19 22.72
N THR A 321 24.98 -33.18 23.07
CA THR A 321 25.48 -34.16 22.09
C THR A 321 24.45 -35.26 21.79
N ASN A 322 23.41 -35.38 22.62
CA ASN A 322 22.28 -36.25 22.37
C ASN A 322 21.29 -35.59 21.41
N GLN A 323 21.09 -36.23 20.26
CA GLN A 323 20.25 -35.70 19.17
C GLN A 323 18.80 -35.47 19.59
N ALA A 324 18.23 -36.34 20.44
CA ALA A 324 16.85 -36.18 20.91
C ALA A 324 16.68 -34.96 21.83
N VAL A 325 17.69 -34.64 22.63
CA VAL A 325 17.74 -33.46 23.51
C VAL A 325 17.91 -32.19 22.67
N GLY A 326 18.77 -32.26 21.64
CA GLY A 326 18.94 -31.17 20.68
C GLY A 326 17.66 -30.84 19.90
N ASP A 327 16.95 -31.86 19.42
CA ASP A 327 15.69 -31.69 18.68
C ASP A 327 14.57 -31.12 19.56
N GLN A 328 14.49 -31.55 20.84
CA GLN A 328 13.54 -30.98 21.81
C GLN A 328 13.80 -29.49 22.09
N LEU A 329 15.06 -29.09 22.21
CA LEU A 329 15.47 -27.70 22.43
C LEU A 329 15.18 -26.82 21.21
N LEU A 330 15.40 -27.34 20.00
CA LEU A 330 15.05 -26.64 18.76
C LEU A 330 13.55 -26.45 18.62
N GLN A 331 12.75 -27.44 19.03
CA GLN A 331 11.29 -27.37 19.02
C GLN A 331 10.73 -26.37 20.05
N GLN A 332 11.40 -26.15 21.18
CA GLN A 332 11.06 -25.10 22.15
C GLN A 332 11.42 -23.69 21.68
N LEU A 333 12.32 -23.56 20.71
CA LEU A 333 12.79 -22.29 20.15
C LEU A 333 12.17 -21.99 18.77
N ASP A 334 11.20 -22.80 18.30
CA ASP A 334 10.62 -22.74 16.96
C ASP A 334 11.67 -22.74 15.82
N LEU A 335 12.76 -23.48 16.01
CA LEU A 335 13.81 -23.67 15.00
C LEU A 335 13.71 -25.08 14.41
N SER A 336 13.78 -25.24 13.08
CA SER A 336 13.79 -26.56 12.42
C SER A 336 15.22 -27.03 12.10
N SER A 337 15.52 -28.32 12.33
CA SER A 337 16.84 -28.93 12.08
C SER A 337 17.15 -29.28 10.62
N SER A 338 16.27 -28.95 9.67
CA SER A 338 16.43 -29.30 8.26
C SER A 338 17.28 -28.29 7.48
N CYS A 339 18.58 -28.52 7.42
CA CYS A 339 19.42 -28.04 6.33
C CYS A 339 20.59 -29.00 6.15
N MET A 340 20.57 -29.86 5.12
CA MET A 340 21.73 -30.65 4.68
C MET A 340 22.27 -30.07 3.38
#